data_AF-A0A7S0BM05-F1
#
_entry.id   AF-A0A7S0BM05-F1
#
_cell.length_a   1.000
_cell.length_b   1.000
_cell.length_c   1.000
_cell.angle_alpha   90.00
_cell.angle_beta   90.00
_cell.angle_gamma   90.00
#
_symmetry.space_group_name_H-M   'P 1'
#
loop_
_entity.id
_entity.type
_entity.pdbx_description
1 polymer ?
#
loop_
_entity_poly.entity_id
_entity_poly.type
_entity_poly.pdbx_seq_one_letter_code
_entity_poly.pdbx_strand_id
1 'polypeptide(L)'
;AETIKSGGLSKMKTKRIKDIFREIKSRNGEISLEHLRNESTENIKEELTQFKGVGPKTISCVLLFTLKRNDFPVDTHVNRLSKRLGWTPESATREETYEFLNSRVPDEIKYDLHLL
;
A
#
# COMPACT_ATOMS: atom_id res chain seq x y z
N ALA A 1 10.29 -20.45 3.81
CA ALA A 1 11.38 -19.47 3.90
C ALA A 1 12.36 -19.65 2.76
N GLU A 2 12.85 -20.87 2.51
CA GLU A 2 13.74 -21.18 1.36
C GLU A 2 13.18 -20.68 0.02
N THR A 3 11.89 -20.90 -0.26
CA THR A 3 11.22 -20.48 -1.52
C THR A 3 11.36 -18.97 -1.83
N ILE A 4 11.40 -18.11 -0.81
CA ILE A 4 11.46 -16.64 -0.99
C ILE A 4 12.75 -16.04 -0.44
N LYS A 5 13.80 -16.85 -0.31
CA LYS A 5 15.07 -16.47 0.31
C LYS A 5 15.77 -15.34 -0.46
N SER A 6 15.71 -15.37 -1.79
CA SER A 6 16.29 -14.36 -2.69
C SER A 6 15.73 -12.95 -2.47
N GLY A 7 14.49 -12.82 -2.00
CA GLY A 7 13.82 -11.52 -1.80
C GLY A 7 14.18 -10.78 -0.51
N GLY A 8 15.11 -11.29 0.29
CA GLY A 8 15.51 -10.71 1.58
C GLY A 8 14.41 -10.76 2.65
N LEU A 9 14.80 -10.66 3.93
CA LEU A 9 13.88 -10.73 5.09
C LEU A 9 12.95 -11.95 5.08
N SER A 10 13.38 -13.05 4.45
CA SER A 10 12.52 -14.19 4.09
C SER A 10 11.87 -14.88 5.29
N LYS A 11 12.56 -14.95 6.43
CA LYS A 11 12.01 -15.48 7.70
C LYS A 11 10.80 -14.65 8.16
N MET A 12 10.94 -13.33 8.19
CA MET A 12 9.86 -12.41 8.60
C MET A 12 8.72 -12.42 7.59
N LYS A 13 9.02 -12.30 6.29
CA LYS A 13 8.01 -12.32 5.21
C LYS A 13 7.21 -13.64 5.20
N THR A 14 7.88 -14.79 5.35
CA THR A 14 7.20 -16.10 5.40
C THR A 14 6.22 -16.17 6.57
N LYS A 15 6.63 -15.70 7.75
CA LYS A 15 5.75 -15.67 8.93
C LYS A 15 4.53 -14.79 8.66
N ARG A 16 4.75 -13.56 8.19
CA ARG A 16 3.69 -12.59 7.88
C ARG A 16 2.69 -13.11 6.85
N ILE A 17 3.15 -13.65 5.73
CA ILE A 17 2.28 -14.21 4.68
C ILE A 17 1.39 -15.31 5.25
N LYS A 18 1.95 -16.26 6.01
CA LYS A 18 1.18 -17.34 6.62
C LYS A 18 0.18 -16.85 7.66
N ASP A 19 0.57 -15.86 8.46
CA ASP A 19 -0.33 -15.27 9.47
C ASP A 19 -1.52 -14.58 8.79
N ILE A 20 -1.27 -13.79 7.74
CA ILE A 20 -2.31 -13.16 6.92
C ILE A 20 -3.25 -14.20 6.30
N PHE A 21 -2.73 -15.29 5.73
CA PHE A 21 -3.58 -16.35 5.16
C PHE A 21 -4.49 -17.01 6.19
N ARG A 22 -3.98 -17.27 7.40
CA ARG A 22 -4.81 -17.84 8.48
C ARG A 22 -5.89 -16.87 8.91
N GLU A 23 -5.54 -15.59 9.01
CA GLU A 23 -6.48 -14.54 9.42
C GLU A 23 -7.58 -14.34 8.37
N ILE A 24 -7.24 -14.24 7.08
CA ILE A 24 -8.21 -14.16 5.98
C ILE A 24 -9.14 -15.39 6.01
N LYS A 25 -8.57 -16.59 6.06
CA LYS A 25 -9.38 -17.83 6.10
C LYS A 25 -10.30 -17.88 7.32
N SER A 26 -9.84 -17.40 8.48
CA SER A 26 -10.64 -17.37 9.70
C SER A 26 -11.82 -16.39 9.63
N ARG A 27 -11.66 -15.27 8.91
CA ARG A 27 -12.69 -14.23 8.80
C ARG A 27 -13.70 -14.54 7.68
N ASN A 28 -13.20 -15.04 6.55
CA ASN A 28 -13.96 -15.12 5.30
C ASN A 28 -14.33 -16.58 4.93
N GLY A 29 -13.80 -17.58 5.64
CA GLY A 29 -13.96 -19.00 5.30
C GLY A 29 -13.04 -19.50 4.17
N GLU A 30 -12.55 -18.58 3.33
CA GLU A 30 -11.64 -18.84 2.22
C GLU A 30 -10.44 -17.88 2.24
N ILE A 31 -9.38 -18.19 1.49
CA ILE A 31 -8.20 -17.30 1.36
C ILE A 31 -8.45 -16.34 0.19
N SER A 32 -9.42 -15.44 0.36
CA SER A 32 -9.84 -14.47 -0.64
C SER A 32 -10.20 -13.13 0.00
N LEU A 33 -9.90 -12.04 -0.73
CA LEU A 33 -10.29 -10.67 -0.39
C LEU A 33 -11.05 -10.02 -1.55
N GLU A 34 -11.65 -10.81 -2.44
CA GLU A 34 -12.34 -10.28 -3.63
C GLU A 34 -13.58 -9.45 -3.27
N HIS A 35 -14.16 -9.64 -2.08
CA HIS A 35 -15.27 -8.79 -1.57
C HIS A 35 -14.88 -7.31 -1.49
N LEU A 36 -13.60 -7.01 -1.26
CA LEU A 36 -13.07 -5.64 -1.20
C LEU A 36 -13.29 -4.84 -2.50
N ARG A 37 -13.53 -5.47 -3.65
CA ARG A 37 -13.81 -4.74 -4.90
C ARG A 37 -15.11 -3.92 -4.84
N ASN A 38 -16.04 -4.34 -3.99
CA ASN A 38 -17.35 -3.70 -3.83
C ASN A 38 -17.41 -2.75 -2.63
N GLU A 39 -16.32 -2.65 -1.86
CA GLU A 39 -16.23 -1.78 -0.69
C GLU A 39 -15.76 -0.37 -1.05
N SER A 40 -16.02 0.59 -0.13
CA SER A 40 -15.46 1.94 -0.19
C SER A 40 -13.94 1.92 0.07
N THR A 41 -13.24 2.94 -0.42
CA THR A 41 -11.79 3.08 -0.20
C THR A 41 -11.46 3.12 1.30
N GLU A 42 -12.30 3.77 2.08
CA GLU A 42 -12.18 3.91 3.54
C GLU A 42 -12.27 2.53 4.22
N ASN A 43 -13.31 1.75 3.90
CA ASN A 43 -13.50 0.40 4.44
C ASN A 43 -12.34 -0.53 4.06
N ILE A 44 -11.85 -0.43 2.82
CA ILE A 44 -10.68 -1.20 2.36
C ILE A 44 -9.45 -0.84 3.19
N LYS A 45 -9.18 0.46 3.42
CA LYS A 45 -8.04 0.91 4.24
C LYS A 45 -8.16 0.40 5.67
N GLU A 46 -9.35 0.48 6.26
CA GLU A 46 -9.62 -0.01 7.61
C GLU A 46 -9.41 -1.51 7.73
N GLU A 47 -9.99 -2.31 6.82
CA GLU A 47 -9.83 -3.77 6.84
C GLU A 47 -8.36 -4.17 6.64
N LEU A 48 -7.69 -3.62 5.63
CA LEU A 48 -6.31 -4.01 5.31
C LEU A 48 -5.31 -3.60 6.40
N THR A 49 -5.58 -2.54 7.16
CA THR A 49 -4.74 -2.11 8.30
C THR A 49 -4.74 -3.12 9.44
N GLN A 50 -5.78 -3.96 9.56
CA GLN A 50 -5.86 -4.97 10.61
C GLN A 50 -4.84 -6.10 10.42
N PHE A 51 -4.38 -6.33 9.20
CA PHE A 51 -3.37 -7.34 8.92
C PHE A 51 -1.98 -6.90 9.37
N LYS A 52 -1.44 -7.58 10.40
CA LYS A 52 -0.13 -7.24 10.96
C LYS A 52 0.98 -7.28 9.90
N GLY A 53 1.61 -6.14 9.67
CA GLY A 53 2.70 -5.98 8.69
C GLY A 53 2.24 -5.43 7.34
N VAL A 54 0.95 -5.15 7.18
CA VAL A 54 0.40 -4.35 6.09
C VAL A 54 0.30 -2.91 6.59
N GLY A 55 1.13 -2.03 6.03
CA GLY A 55 1.15 -0.61 6.40
C GLY A 55 0.57 0.28 5.30
N PRO A 56 0.44 1.61 5.53
CA PRO A 56 -0.23 2.54 4.62
C PRO A 56 0.29 2.50 3.18
N LYS A 57 1.61 2.35 2.98
CA LYS A 57 2.19 2.21 1.62
C LYS A 57 1.69 0.98 0.90
N THR A 58 1.68 -0.17 1.59
CA THR A 58 1.21 -1.44 1.00
C THR A 58 -0.26 -1.35 0.64
N ILE A 59 -1.08 -0.78 1.54
CA ILE A 59 -2.52 -0.57 1.31
C ILE A 59 -2.75 0.31 0.08
N SER A 60 -2.05 1.44 0.02
CA SER A 60 -2.08 2.35 -1.13
C SER A 60 -1.70 1.65 -2.44
N CYS A 61 -0.67 0.78 -2.43
CA CYS A 61 -0.33 -0.03 -3.60
C CYS A 61 -1.45 -1.01 -3.99
N VAL A 62 -2.12 -1.66 -3.03
CA VAL A 62 -3.26 -2.55 -3.35
C VAL A 62 -4.41 -1.75 -3.98
N LEU A 63 -4.73 -0.58 -3.41
CA LEU A 63 -5.74 0.33 -3.93
C LEU A 63 -5.43 0.73 -5.38
N LEU A 64 -4.23 1.25 -5.63
CA LEU A 64 -3.84 1.74 -6.95
C LEU A 64 -3.70 0.63 -7.99
N PHE A 65 -2.89 -0.40 -7.69
CA PHE A 65 -2.49 -1.39 -8.70
C PHE A 65 -3.54 -2.49 -8.91
N THR A 66 -4.15 -2.97 -7.82
CA THR A 66 -5.03 -4.15 -7.84
C THR A 66 -6.51 -3.78 -7.92
N LEU A 67 -6.93 -2.77 -7.17
CA LEU A 67 -8.33 -2.35 -7.09
C LEU A 67 -8.66 -1.17 -8.01
N LYS A 68 -7.66 -0.61 -8.70
CA LYS A 68 -7.80 0.51 -9.64
C LYS A 68 -8.53 1.72 -9.00
N ARG A 69 -8.20 2.00 -7.74
CA ARG A 69 -8.67 3.17 -6.99
C ARG A 69 -7.60 4.26 -7.05
N ASN A 70 -8.04 5.53 -7.04
CA ASN A 70 -7.17 6.70 -7.20
C ASN A 70 -6.42 7.05 -5.90
N ASP A 71 -5.54 6.17 -5.47
CA ASP A 71 -4.64 6.37 -4.33
C ASP A 71 -3.20 6.53 -4.84
N PHE A 72 -2.41 7.41 -4.23
CA PHE A 72 -1.05 7.71 -4.68
C PHE A 72 -0.01 7.21 -3.65
N PRO A 73 0.60 6.03 -3.85
CA PRO A 73 1.52 5.48 -2.88
C PRO A 73 2.81 6.30 -2.82
N VAL A 74 3.27 6.58 -1.60
CA VAL A 74 4.56 7.26 -1.38
C VAL A 74 5.55 6.29 -0.78
N ASP A 75 6.50 5.88 -1.63
CA ASP A 75 7.67 5.09 -1.25
C ASP A 75 8.90 5.98 -1.00
N THR A 76 10.06 5.37 -0.84
CA THR A 76 11.31 6.10 -0.59
C THR A 76 11.75 6.97 -1.78
N HIS A 77 11.46 6.55 -3.01
CA HIS A 77 11.83 7.28 -4.22
C HIS A 77 10.88 8.44 -4.48
N VAL A 78 9.57 8.20 -4.42
CA VAL A 78 8.53 9.23 -4.55
C VAL A 78 8.73 10.32 -3.49
N ASN A 79 8.94 9.94 -2.22
CA ASN A 79 9.17 10.89 -1.14
C ASN A 79 10.43 11.74 -1.38
N ARG A 80 11.54 11.09 -1.80
CA ARG A 80 12.80 11.78 -2.05
C ARG A 80 12.70 12.72 -3.26
N LEU A 81 12.04 12.30 -4.33
CA LEU A 81 11.85 13.12 -5.54
C LEU A 81 10.93 14.30 -5.26
N SER A 82 9.82 14.09 -4.55
CA SER A 82 8.89 15.17 -4.17
C SER A 82 9.61 16.28 -3.40
N LYS A 83 10.48 15.92 -2.46
CA LYS A 83 11.32 16.90 -1.74
C LYS A 83 12.32 17.60 -2.65
N ARG A 84 13.06 16.84 -3.47
CA ARG A 84 14.07 17.39 -4.39
C ARG A 84 13.50 18.33 -5.44
N LEU A 85 12.27 18.07 -5.89
CA LEU A 85 11.55 18.91 -6.85
C LEU A 85 10.86 20.10 -6.19
N GLY A 86 10.93 20.23 -4.85
CA GLY A 86 10.28 21.30 -4.11
C GLY A 86 8.76 21.18 -4.02
N TRP A 87 8.21 19.98 -4.25
CA TRP A 87 6.76 19.74 -4.13
C TRP A 87 6.33 19.66 -2.67
N THR A 88 7.18 19.12 -1.80
CA THR A 88 6.98 19.11 -0.35
C THR A 88 8.22 19.65 0.37
N PRO A 89 8.07 20.22 1.59
CA PRO A 89 9.21 20.65 2.40
C PRO A 89 10.20 19.51 2.66
N GLU A 90 11.50 19.82 2.77
CA GLU A 90 12.50 18.80 3.12
C GLU A 90 12.24 18.14 4.49
N SER A 91 11.63 18.88 5.41
CA SER A 91 11.23 18.39 6.73
C SER A 91 9.97 17.52 6.72
N ALA A 92 9.22 17.47 5.60
CA ALA A 92 7.97 16.72 5.54
C ALA A 92 8.19 15.24 5.83
N THR A 93 7.35 14.67 6.68
CA THR A 93 7.26 13.23 6.89
C THR A 93 6.72 12.54 5.62
N ARG A 94 6.84 11.22 5.58
CA ARG A 94 6.34 10.44 4.44
C ARG A 94 4.81 10.46 4.42
N GLU A 95 4.19 10.52 5.59
CA GLU A 95 2.76 10.64 5.82
C GLU A 95 2.25 12.01 5.32
N GLU A 96 2.90 13.11 5.69
CA GLU A 96 2.56 14.44 5.15
C GLU A 96 2.73 14.50 3.63
N THR A 97 3.79 13.88 3.10
CA THR A 97 4.00 13.80 1.65
C THR A 97 2.91 12.96 0.96
N TYR A 98 2.46 11.88 1.59
CA TYR A 98 1.34 11.07 1.10
C TYR A 98 0.04 11.87 1.04
N GLU A 99 -0.34 12.57 2.11
CA GLU A 99 -1.55 13.39 2.14
C GLU A 99 -1.49 14.55 1.13
N PHE A 100 -0.33 15.21 1.03
CA PHE A 100 -0.12 16.29 0.07
C PHE A 100 -0.26 15.80 -1.39
N LEU A 101 0.41 14.70 -1.75
CA LEU A 101 0.35 14.21 -3.13
C LEU A 101 -1.03 13.65 -3.47
N ASN A 102 -1.71 12.99 -2.54
CA ASN A 102 -3.07 12.48 -2.78
C ASN A 102 -4.11 13.59 -2.97
N SER A 103 -3.91 14.74 -2.33
CA SER A 103 -4.78 15.92 -2.49
C SER A 103 -4.43 16.79 -3.70
N ARG A 104 -3.22 16.68 -4.25
CA ARG A 104 -2.73 17.56 -5.32
C ARG A 104 -2.60 16.91 -6.69
N VAL A 105 -2.23 15.64 -6.75
CA VAL A 105 -2.11 14.90 -8.02
C VAL A 105 -3.51 14.56 -8.53
N PRO A 106 -3.88 14.97 -9.76
CA PRO A 106 -5.15 14.59 -10.37
C PRO A 106 -5.32 13.08 -10.44
N ASP A 107 -6.52 12.61 -10.17
CA ASP A 107 -6.88 11.20 -10.07
C ASP A 107 -6.50 10.41 -11.33
N GLU A 108 -6.75 10.99 -12.50
CA GLU A 108 -6.51 10.41 -13.82
C GLU A 108 -5.03 10.12 -14.12
N ILE A 109 -4.09 10.79 -13.44
CA ILE A 109 -2.65 10.61 -13.66
C ILE A 109 -1.94 9.89 -12.51
N LYS A 110 -2.62 9.56 -11.40
CA LYS A 110 -1.99 8.94 -10.22
C LYS A 110 -1.26 7.64 -10.55
N TYR A 111 -1.85 6.81 -11.42
CA TYR A 111 -1.26 5.53 -11.82
C TYR A 111 0.02 5.73 -12.63
N ASP A 112 -0.05 6.54 -13.69
CA ASP A 112 1.08 6.77 -14.60
C ASP A 112 2.21 7.50 -13.88
N LEU A 113 1.90 8.53 -13.09
CA LEU A 113 2.90 9.30 -12.36
C LEU A 113 3.64 8.45 -11.31
N HIS A 114 2.99 7.47 -10.69
CA HIS A 114 3.67 6.59 -9.73
C HIS A 114 4.64 5.60 -10.40
N LEU A 115 4.47 5.30 -11.69
CA LEU A 115 5.32 4.38 -12.44
C LEU A 115 6.59 5.02 -13.04
N LEU A 116 6.62 6.35 -13.14
CA LEU A 116 7.75 7.13 -13.66
C LEU A 116 8.92 7.19 -12.67
#